data_AF-A0A2W6SDU3-F1
#
_entry.id   AF-A0A2W6SDU3-F1
#
_cell.length_a   1.000
_cell.length_b   1.000
_cell.length_c   1.000
_cell.angle_alpha   90.00
_cell.angle_beta   90.00
_cell.angle_gamma   90.00
#
_symmetry.space_group_name_H-M   'P 1'
#
loop_
_entity.id
_entity.type
_entity.pdbx_description
1 polymer ?
#
loop_
_entity_poly.entity_id
_entity_poly.type
_entity_poly.pdbx_seq_one_letter_code
_entity_poly.pdbx_strand_id
1 'polypeptide(L)'
;MDRRHAKIGQLVVERDFFSESLRSMSVARRRDLIEPAHHRLPISAQRRLLSISRSSYHYVHAPALETEETLPLVRMIDAAFLDMPRYGSRQMVRRLRCNGHDVGRRRVRSLMAKMGLSLI
;
A
#
# COMPACT_ATOMS: atom_id res chain seq x y z
N MET A 1 -14.63 25.59 38.03
CA MET A 1 -14.64 24.25 37.39
C MET A 1 -14.63 24.44 35.89
N ASP A 2 -13.54 24.00 35.25
CA ASP A 2 -12.97 24.56 34.03
C ASP A 2 -13.67 24.15 32.71
N ARG A 3 -14.03 25.12 31.86
CA ARG A 3 -14.61 24.93 30.51
C ARG A 3 -13.74 24.07 29.58
N ARG A 4 -12.44 23.95 29.86
CA ARG A 4 -11.48 23.17 29.05
C ARG A 4 -11.70 21.65 29.16
N HIS A 5 -12.04 21.14 30.35
CA HIS A 5 -12.26 19.70 30.56
C HIS A 5 -13.56 19.22 29.93
N ALA A 6 -14.60 20.07 29.94
CA ALA A 6 -15.88 19.80 29.30
C ALA A 6 -15.73 19.62 27.77
N LYS A 7 -14.90 20.46 27.13
CA LYS A 7 -14.69 20.39 25.68
C LYS A 7 -13.91 19.14 25.27
N ILE A 8 -12.97 18.67 26.09
CA ILE A 8 -12.25 17.40 25.84
C ILE A 8 -13.21 16.21 25.95
N GLY A 9 -14.08 16.19 26.98
CA GLY A 9 -15.07 15.13 27.14
C GLY A 9 -16.04 15.03 25.96
N GLN A 10 -16.56 16.17 25.50
CA GLN A 10 -17.46 16.22 24.35
C GLN A 10 -16.79 15.72 23.06
N LEU A 11 -15.55 16.15 22.78
CA LEU A 11 -14.81 15.72 21.59
C LEU A 11 -14.51 14.22 21.56
N VAL A 12 -14.34 13.57 22.73
CA VAL A 12 -14.14 12.12 22.81
C VAL A 12 -15.42 11.37 22.47
N VAL A 13 -16.56 11.80 23.01
CA VAL A 13 -17.87 11.20 22.73
C VAL A 13 -18.23 11.31 21.25
N GLU A 14 -18.06 12.50 20.67
CA GLU A 14 -18.33 12.73 19.24
C GLU A 14 -17.43 11.85 18.36
N ARG A 15 -16.13 11.75 18.68
CA ARG A 15 -15.19 10.87 17.96
C ARG A 15 -15.63 9.40 18.01
N ASP A 16 -16.03 8.91 19.17
CA ASP A 16 -16.38 7.50 19.34
C ASP A 16 -17.66 7.16 18.58
N PHE A 17 -18.67 8.04 18.62
CA PHE A 17 -19.88 7.94 17.81
C PHE A 17 -19.59 7.88 16.30
N PHE A 18 -18.72 8.77 15.79
CA PHE A 18 -18.31 8.74 14.38
C PHE A 18 -17.53 7.47 14.05
N SER A 19 -16.68 6.99 14.95
CA SER A 19 -15.90 5.77 14.74
C SER A 19 -16.79 4.52 14.63
N GLU A 20 -17.90 4.49 15.36
CA GLU A 20 -18.87 3.39 15.33
C GLU A 20 -19.68 3.41 14.03
N SER A 21 -20.10 4.60 13.60
CA SER A 21 -20.72 4.81 12.28
C SER A 21 -19.80 4.44 11.12
N LEU A 22 -18.49 4.64 11.27
CA LEU A 22 -17.50 4.24 10.28
C LEU A 22 -17.32 2.71 10.22
N ARG A 23 -17.51 1.98 11.32
CA ARG A 23 -17.37 0.51 11.34
C ARG A 23 -18.47 -0.19 10.55
N SER A 24 -19.66 0.39 10.45
CA SER A 24 -20.74 -0.14 9.60
C SER A 24 -20.49 0.09 8.11
N MET A 25 -19.53 0.96 7.75
CA MET A 25 -19.13 1.22 6.37
C MET A 25 -18.02 0.27 5.89
N SER A 26 -18.09 -0.09 4.61
CA SER A 26 -17.06 -0.89 3.96
C SER A 26 -15.69 -0.20 4.01
N VAL A 27 -14.63 -1.00 4.06
CA VAL A 27 -13.25 -0.48 4.08
C VAL A 27 -12.95 0.34 2.81
N ALA A 28 -13.52 -0.03 1.66
CA ALA A 28 -13.38 0.73 0.42
C ALA A 28 -13.95 2.15 0.58
N ARG A 29 -15.20 2.28 1.04
CA ARG A 29 -15.86 3.57 1.20
C ARG A 29 -15.17 4.47 2.22
N ARG A 30 -14.60 3.89 3.28
CA ARG A 30 -13.80 4.65 4.24
C ARG A 30 -12.50 5.17 3.64
N ARG A 31 -11.88 4.45 2.69
CA ARG A 31 -10.66 4.91 2.02
C ARG A 31 -10.92 6.11 1.12
N ASP A 32 -12.06 6.15 0.45
CA ASP A 32 -12.44 7.27 -0.44
C ASP A 32 -12.56 8.60 0.33
N LEU A 33 -12.72 8.54 1.66
CA LEU A 33 -12.73 9.71 2.54
C LEU A 33 -11.31 10.24 2.86
N ILE A 34 -10.25 9.55 2.46
CA ILE A 34 -8.89 10.03 2.64
C ILE A 34 -8.61 11.11 1.59
N GLU A 35 -8.17 12.26 2.06
CA GLU A 35 -7.78 13.40 1.24
C GLU A 35 -6.25 13.61 1.33
N PRO A 36 -5.46 13.12 0.35
CA PRO A 36 -4.00 13.20 0.40
C PRO A 36 -3.45 14.63 0.48
N ALA A 37 -4.18 15.60 -0.07
CA ALA A 37 -3.79 17.01 -0.11
C ALA A 37 -4.29 17.82 1.10
N HIS A 38 -4.82 17.17 2.15
CA HIS A 38 -5.40 17.89 3.27
C HIS A 38 -4.32 18.63 4.09
N HIS A 39 -4.35 19.96 4.01
CA HIS A 39 -3.37 20.89 4.58
C HIS A 39 -3.20 20.86 6.12
N ARG A 40 -4.13 20.28 6.88
CA ARG A 40 -4.11 20.25 8.36
C ARG A 40 -3.96 18.86 8.95
N LEU A 41 -4.26 17.81 8.18
CA LEU A 41 -4.31 16.44 8.68
C LEU A 41 -3.45 15.53 7.81
N PRO A 42 -2.31 15.03 8.32
CA PRO A 42 -1.49 14.10 7.57
C PRO A 42 -2.27 12.79 7.32
N ILE A 43 -1.93 12.09 6.24
CA ILE A 43 -2.60 10.85 5.83
C ILE A 43 -2.59 9.79 6.95
N SER A 44 -1.54 9.75 7.76
CA SER A 44 -1.45 8.87 8.94
C SER A 44 -2.54 9.16 9.98
N ALA A 45 -2.83 10.43 10.25
CA ALA A 45 -3.88 10.85 11.17
C ALA A 45 -5.27 10.54 10.59
N GLN A 46 -5.48 10.81 9.30
CA GLN A 46 -6.73 10.51 8.61
C GLN A 46 -7.05 9.01 8.63
N ARG A 47 -6.07 8.14 8.32
CA ARG A 47 -6.24 6.67 8.43
C ARG A 47 -6.63 6.24 9.84
N ARG A 48 -6.01 6.83 10.86
CA ARG A 48 -6.32 6.53 12.26
C ARG A 48 -7.76 6.92 12.61
N LEU A 49 -8.20 8.10 12.18
CA LEU A 49 -9.58 8.56 12.39
C LEU A 49 -10.60 7.68 11.65
N LEU A 50 -10.27 7.29 10.42
CA LEU A 50 -11.11 6.44 9.57
C LEU A 50 -11.02 4.95 9.92
N SER A 51 -10.25 4.57 10.95
CA SER A 51 -10.00 3.17 11.35
C SER A 51 -9.51 2.28 10.19
N ILE A 52 -8.64 2.81 9.34
CA ILE A 52 -8.03 2.11 8.19
C ILE A 52 -6.61 1.68 8.57
N SER A 53 -6.30 0.40 8.38
CA SER A 53 -4.94 -0.09 8.60
C SER A 53 -3.96 0.45 7.55
N ARG A 54 -2.69 0.60 7.94
CA ARG A 54 -1.63 1.04 7.02
C ARG A 54 -1.54 0.13 5.78
N SER A 55 -1.62 -1.19 5.96
CA SER A 55 -1.57 -2.17 4.87
C SER A 55 -2.74 -2.02 3.90
N SER A 56 -3.94 -1.81 4.44
CA SER A 56 -5.18 -1.61 3.68
C SER A 56 -5.12 -0.38 2.79
N TYR A 57 -4.49 0.70 3.27
CA TYR A 57 -4.27 1.90 2.47
C TYR A 57 -3.23 1.69 1.35
N HIS A 58 -2.05 1.17 1.68
CA HIS A 58 -0.96 1.02 0.71
C HIS A 58 -1.27 -0.03 -0.37
N TYR A 59 -1.97 -1.11 -0.05
CA TYR A 59 -2.30 -2.16 -1.01
C TYR A 59 -3.16 -1.65 -2.18
N VAL A 60 -4.02 -0.66 -1.93
CA VAL A 60 -4.95 -0.11 -2.92
C VAL A 60 -4.41 1.16 -3.57
N HIS A 61 -3.72 2.02 -2.82
CA HIS A 61 -3.29 3.35 -3.32
C HIS A 61 -1.90 3.40 -3.92
N ALA A 62 -0.99 2.48 -3.58
CA ALA A 62 0.29 2.42 -4.28
C ALA A 62 0.13 1.48 -5.48
N PRO A 63 0.44 1.91 -6.72
CA PRO A 63 0.74 0.96 -7.77
C PRO A 63 1.87 0.10 -7.23
N ALA A 64 1.62 -1.18 -7.01
CA ALA A 64 2.56 -2.02 -6.28
C ALA A 64 3.92 -2.21 -6.99
N LEU A 65 4.09 -1.62 -8.18
CA LEU A 65 5.30 -1.56 -8.98
C LEU A 65 6.09 -0.24 -8.79
N GLU A 66 5.47 0.83 -8.30
CA GLU A 66 6.06 2.19 -8.24
C GLU A 66 6.58 2.60 -6.87
N THR A 67 6.58 1.70 -5.88
CA THR A 67 7.19 2.00 -4.58
C THR A 67 8.72 2.07 -4.70
N GLU A 68 9.40 2.93 -3.92
CA GLU A 68 10.87 3.07 -3.98
C GLU A 68 11.63 1.75 -3.82
N GLU A 69 11.12 0.85 -2.98
CA GLU A 69 11.70 -0.49 -2.80
C GLU A 69 11.46 -1.44 -3.99
N THR A 70 10.37 -1.24 -4.73
CA THR A 70 9.94 -2.15 -5.80
C THR A 70 10.43 -1.70 -7.17
N LEU A 71 10.55 -0.39 -7.37
CA LEU A 71 10.93 0.21 -8.64
C LEU A 71 12.28 -0.33 -9.18
N PRO A 72 13.34 -0.51 -8.36
CA PRO A 72 14.58 -1.11 -8.84
C PRO A 72 14.38 -2.55 -9.33
N LEU A 73 13.61 -3.35 -8.58
CA LEU A 73 13.34 -4.74 -8.93
C LEU A 73 12.53 -4.86 -10.22
N VAL A 74 11.54 -3.99 -10.42
CA VAL A 74 10.71 -3.96 -11.62
C VAL A 74 11.56 -3.62 -12.85
N ARG A 75 12.44 -2.62 -12.74
CA ARG A 75 13.37 -2.24 -13.83
C ARG A 75 14.33 -3.37 -14.19
N MET A 76 14.85 -4.08 -13.20
CA MET A 76 15.72 -5.22 -13.45
C MET A 76 15.00 -6.40 -14.10
N ILE A 77 13.77 -6.67 -13.67
CA ILE A 77 12.93 -7.71 -14.29
C ILE A 77 12.66 -7.34 -15.74
N ASP A 78 12.34 -6.07 -16.02
CA ASP A 78 12.08 -5.56 -17.37
C ASP A 78 13.31 -5.71 -18.26
N ALA A 79 14.48 -5.23 -17.81
CA ALA A 79 15.73 -5.37 -18.55
C ALA A 79 16.11 -6.84 -18.81
N ALA A 80 15.97 -7.71 -17.79
CA ALA A 80 16.23 -9.14 -17.95
C ALA A 80 15.24 -9.84 -18.88
N PHE A 81 13.99 -9.33 -18.97
CA PHE A 81 12.99 -9.86 -19.88
C PHE A 81 13.24 -9.41 -21.32
N LEU A 82 13.75 -8.19 -21.54
CA LEU A 82 14.20 -7.73 -22.86
C LEU A 82 15.37 -8.58 -23.39
N ASP A 83 16.33 -8.92 -22.53
CA ASP A 83 17.44 -9.82 -22.87
C ASP A 83 16.96 -11.24 -23.19
N MET A 84 15.95 -11.73 -22.47
CA MET A 84 15.45 -13.10 -22.59
C MET A 84 13.94 -13.22 -22.32
N PRO A 85 13.09 -13.02 -23.35
CA PRO A 85 11.63 -12.92 -23.20
C PRO A 85 10.93 -14.24 -22.86
N ARG A 86 11.67 -15.35 -22.76
CA ARG A 86 11.14 -16.68 -22.38
C ARG A 86 11.30 -17.00 -20.90
N TYR A 87 11.84 -16.07 -20.09
CA TYR A 87 12.09 -16.31 -18.69
C TYR A 87 10.80 -16.46 -17.88
N GLY A 88 10.61 -17.64 -17.31
CA GLY A 88 9.67 -17.84 -16.21
C GLY A 88 10.25 -17.36 -14.87
N SER A 89 9.39 -17.25 -13.85
CA SER A 89 9.77 -16.77 -12.50
C SER A 89 10.99 -17.45 -11.88
N ARG A 90 11.24 -18.74 -12.16
CA ARG A 90 12.42 -19.47 -11.66
C ARG A 90 13.73 -18.96 -12.28
N GLN A 91 13.72 -18.74 -13.59
CA GLN A 91 14.90 -18.27 -14.33
C GLN A 91 15.20 -16.81 -13.99
N MET A 92 14.13 -16.00 -13.86
CA MET A 92 14.24 -14.61 -13.43
C MET A 92 14.89 -14.46 -12.04
N VAL A 93 14.49 -15.27 -11.05
CA VAL A 93 15.15 -15.28 -9.73
C VAL A 93 16.64 -15.59 -9.84
N ARG A 94 17.03 -16.56 -10.67
CA ARG A 94 18.44 -16.92 -10.85
C ARG A 94 19.22 -15.76 -11.47
N ARG A 95 18.67 -15.09 -12.49
CA ARG A 95 19.28 -13.92 -13.13
C ARG A 95 19.46 -12.76 -12.13
N LEU A 96 18.43 -12.45 -11.34
CA LEU A 96 18.50 -11.41 -10.32
C LEU A 96 19.56 -11.72 -9.25
N ARG A 97 19.67 -12.98 -8.83
CA ARG A 97 20.71 -13.43 -7.89
C ARG A 97 22.11 -13.32 -8.45
N CYS A 98 22.31 -13.66 -9.73
CA CYS A 98 23.59 -13.45 -10.40
C CYS A 98 23.99 -11.97 -10.44
N ASN A 99 23.01 -11.06 -10.45
CA ASN A 99 23.22 -9.62 -10.39
C ASN A 99 23.32 -9.08 -8.95
N GLY A 100 23.43 -9.94 -7.92
CA GLY A 100 23.60 -9.54 -6.52
C GLY A 100 22.30 -9.28 -5.74
N HIS A 101 21.13 -9.59 -6.31
CA HIS A 101 19.84 -9.35 -5.66
C HIS A 101 19.22 -10.67 -5.17
N ASP A 102 19.19 -10.87 -3.85
CA ASP A 102 18.48 -12.02 -3.27
C ASP A 102 16.98 -11.72 -3.12
N VAL A 103 16.19 -12.16 -4.10
CA VAL A 103 14.74 -12.00 -4.11
C VAL A 103 14.05 -13.35 -4.22
N GLY A 104 13.06 -13.58 -3.36
CA GLY A 104 12.27 -14.81 -3.36
C GLY A 104 11.38 -14.97 -4.60
N ARG A 105 11.20 -16.23 -5.03
CA ARG A 105 10.37 -16.60 -6.20
C ARG A 105 8.94 -16.06 -6.13
N ARG A 106 8.31 -16.07 -4.95
CA ARG A 106 6.93 -15.56 -4.78
C ARG A 106 6.84 -14.08 -5.15
N ARG A 107 7.84 -13.29 -4.76
CA ARG A 107 7.91 -11.86 -5.05
C ARG A 107 8.12 -11.62 -6.54
N VAL A 108 9.09 -12.28 -7.15
CA VAL A 108 9.37 -12.19 -8.60
C VAL A 108 8.14 -12.59 -9.43
N ARG A 109 7.48 -13.70 -9.09
CA ARG A 109 6.23 -14.12 -9.78
C ARG A 109 5.14 -13.06 -9.69
N SER A 110 4.94 -12.46 -8.51
CA SER A 110 3.94 -11.41 -8.34
C SER A 110 4.26 -10.16 -9.14
N LEU A 111 5.53 -9.75 -9.22
CA LEU A 111 5.96 -8.60 -10.00
C LEU A 111 5.79 -8.86 -11.51
N MET A 112 6.27 -9.99 -12.00
CA MET A 112 6.08 -10.38 -13.41
C MET A 112 4.60 -10.44 -13.81
N ALA A 113 3.72 -10.97 -12.95
CA ALA A 113 2.28 -10.99 -13.23
C ALA A 113 1.69 -9.58 -13.30
N LYS A 114 2.11 -8.66 -12.41
CA LYS A 114 1.70 -7.25 -12.44
C LYS A 114 2.22 -6.51 -13.66
N MET A 115 3.36 -6.92 -14.19
CA MET A 115 3.96 -6.38 -15.42
C MET A 115 3.40 -7.03 -16.70
N GLY A 116 2.49 -8.01 -16.60
CA GLY A 116 1.97 -8.74 -17.77
C GLY A 116 2.96 -9.73 -18.40
N LEU A 117 4.05 -10.06 -17.70
CA LEU A 117 5.15 -10.92 -18.19
C LEU A 117 4.97 -12.40 -17.83
N SER A 118 3.83 -12.81 -17.27
CA SER A 118 3.59 -14.22 -16.97
C SER A 118 3.22 -14.98 -18.22
N LEU A 119 4.13 -15.85 -18.68
CA LEU A 119 3.76 -16.95 -19.56
C LEU A 119 2.75 -17.84 -18.82
N ILE A 120 1.58 -18.00 -19.44
CA ILE A 120 0.50 -18.92 -19.03
C ILE A 120 1.05 -20.34 -18.96
#